data_AF-A0A6N2LK41-F1
#
_entry.id   AF-A0A6N2LK41-F1
#
_cell.length_a   1.000
_cell.length_b   1.000
_cell.length_c   1.000
_cell.angle_alpha   90.00
_cell.angle_beta   90.00
_cell.angle_gamma   90.00
#
_symmetry.space_group_name_H-M   'P 1'
#
loop_
_entity.id
_entity.type
_entity.pdbx_description
1 polymer ?
#
loop_
_entity_poly.entity_id
_entity_poly.type
_entity_poly.pdbx_seq_one_letter_code
_entity_poly.pdbx_strand_id
1 'polypeptide(L)'
;MTVGLIRRTSKELSIDPSNSPYSMKDFRQFLRSSYSLKRTMAIKIRNGSRKRPRLVIISRKRSRAFTNVGEIVSMAKRLGFRVVVAEPDADVSGFAKIINSCDVMMGVHGAGLTNMVFLPEKAVLVQVIPIGGTEWLSKTYFEEPAKDMNIRYLDYKIRLEESSLIHQYPADHVVLRDPSAVWKQGWSAVQSIYLSKQNVTLDVNRIRPTFVKALEILHQ
;
A
#
# COMPACT_ATOMS: atom_id res chain seq x y z
N MET A 1 -17.35 18.98 16.93
CA MET A 1 -16.83 17.66 17.30
C MET A 1 -15.65 17.35 16.39
N THR A 2 -14.45 17.18 16.95
CA THR A 2 -13.24 16.86 16.19
C THR A 2 -13.02 15.35 16.27
N VAL A 3 -13.14 14.65 15.15
CA VAL A 3 -12.78 13.23 15.04
C VAL A 3 -11.43 13.18 14.33
N GLY A 4 -10.40 12.67 15.01
CA GLY A 4 -9.04 12.63 14.49
C GLY A 4 -8.26 11.44 15.05
N LEU A 5 -7.16 11.09 14.38
CA LEU A 5 -6.26 10.03 14.82
C LEU A 5 -5.14 10.63 15.66
N ILE A 6 -4.94 10.10 16.87
CA ILE A 6 -3.80 10.44 17.72
C ILE A 6 -2.77 9.34 17.58
N ARG A 7 -1.55 9.70 17.19
CA ARG A 7 -0.43 8.77 17.11
C ARG A 7 -0.06 8.29 18.52
N ARG A 8 -0.15 7.00 18.79
CA ARG A 8 0.40 6.35 20.00
C ARG A 8 1.52 5.39 19.61
N THR A 9 2.42 5.13 20.55
CA THR A 9 3.79 4.63 20.31
C THR A 9 3.91 3.26 19.64
N SER A 10 2.85 2.45 19.58
CA SER A 10 2.91 1.08 19.08
C SER A 10 2.30 0.85 17.70
N LYS A 11 1.41 1.74 17.22
CA LYS A 11 0.66 1.52 15.97
C LYS A 11 0.24 2.83 15.30
N GLU A 12 0.42 2.91 14.00
CA GLU A 12 -0.04 4.04 13.19
C GLU A 12 -1.49 3.81 12.73
N LEU A 13 -2.20 4.88 12.37
CA LEU A 13 -3.57 4.80 11.83
C LEU A 13 -4.55 3.94 12.67
N SER A 14 -4.46 4.03 13.99
CA SER A 14 -5.32 3.31 14.94
C SER A 14 -6.01 4.26 15.92
N ILE A 15 -7.12 3.80 16.52
CA ILE A 15 -7.77 4.46 17.65
C ILE A 15 -7.74 3.51 18.85
N ASP A 16 -7.26 4.01 19.99
CA ASP A 16 -7.21 3.26 21.23
C ASP A 16 -8.58 3.30 21.94
N PRO A 17 -9.28 2.15 22.04
CA PRO A 17 -10.61 2.10 22.63
C PRO A 17 -10.62 2.40 24.14
N SER A 18 -9.48 2.29 24.84
CA SER A 18 -9.39 2.62 26.26
C SER A 18 -9.44 4.14 26.52
N ASN A 19 -9.22 4.95 25.49
CA ASN A 19 -9.10 6.40 25.58
C ASN A 19 -10.02 7.14 24.59
N SER A 20 -10.86 6.42 23.85
CA SER A 20 -11.80 7.00 22.88
C SER A 20 -13.06 6.15 22.80
N PRO A 21 -14.26 6.77 22.74
CA PRO A 21 -15.49 6.04 22.46
C PRO A 21 -15.62 5.64 20.98
N TYR A 22 -14.70 6.08 20.11
CA TYR A 22 -14.73 5.83 18.68
C TYR A 22 -13.77 4.72 18.27
N SER A 23 -14.08 4.07 17.15
CA SER A 23 -13.27 3.04 16.52
C SER A 23 -12.77 3.46 15.14
N MET A 24 -11.85 2.68 14.56
CA MET A 24 -11.45 2.86 13.16
C MET A 24 -12.60 2.70 12.17
N LYS A 25 -13.65 1.95 12.54
CA LYS A 25 -14.90 1.86 11.78
C LYS A 25 -15.65 3.18 11.80
N ASP A 26 -15.77 3.83 12.95
CA ASP A 26 -16.44 5.13 13.10
C ASP A 26 -15.69 6.23 12.35
N PHE A 27 -14.35 6.25 12.46
CA PHE A 27 -13.52 7.19 11.72
C PHE A 27 -13.70 7.04 10.21
N ARG A 28 -13.70 5.80 9.70
CA ARG A 28 -13.95 5.57 8.27
C ARG A 28 -15.38 5.90 7.88
N GLN A 29 -16.37 5.64 8.73
CA GLN A 29 -17.74 6.08 8.46
C GLN A 29 -17.85 7.62 8.37
N PHE A 30 -17.15 8.35 9.23
CA PHE A 30 -17.02 9.80 9.15
C PHE A 30 -16.41 10.22 7.80
N LEU A 31 -15.25 9.68 7.41
CA LEU A 31 -14.61 9.99 6.12
C LEU A 31 -15.54 9.69 4.94
N ARG A 32 -16.27 8.58 4.99
CA ARG A 32 -17.20 8.19 3.94
C ARG A 32 -18.32 9.20 3.77
N SER A 33 -18.89 9.69 4.88
CA SER A 33 -19.89 10.76 4.85
C SER A 33 -19.29 12.05 4.31
N SER A 34 -18.13 12.48 4.82
CA SER A 34 -17.46 13.73 4.42
C SER A 34 -17.12 13.79 2.92
N TYR A 35 -16.70 12.67 2.34
CA TYR A 35 -16.32 12.60 0.91
C TYR A 35 -17.41 11.98 0.02
N SER A 36 -18.62 11.74 0.55
CA SER A 36 -19.74 11.13 -0.19
C SER A 36 -19.39 9.79 -0.85
N LEU A 37 -18.64 8.94 -0.13
CA LEU A 37 -18.13 7.66 -0.62
C LEU A 37 -19.21 6.59 -0.55
N LYS A 38 -19.73 6.16 -1.70
CA LYS A 38 -20.91 5.27 -1.76
C LYS A 38 -20.58 3.79 -1.55
N ARG A 39 -19.39 3.30 -1.91
CA ARG A 39 -19.08 1.86 -1.84
C ARG A 39 -18.64 1.46 -0.45
N THR A 40 -19.45 0.68 0.26
CA THR A 40 -19.12 0.14 1.59
C THR A 40 -18.26 -1.11 1.53
N MET A 41 -18.46 -1.96 0.52
CA MET A 41 -17.78 -3.26 0.38
C MET A 41 -17.09 -3.43 -0.98
N ALA A 42 -15.95 -4.14 -0.95
CA ALA A 42 -15.25 -4.61 -2.13
C ALA A 42 -16.11 -5.63 -2.87
N ILE A 43 -15.79 -5.83 -4.15
CA ILE A 43 -16.48 -6.81 -4.98
C ILE A 43 -16.32 -8.22 -4.41
N LYS A 44 -17.41 -8.99 -4.44
CA LYS A 44 -17.37 -10.45 -4.29
C LYS A 44 -17.52 -11.09 -5.66
N ILE A 45 -16.46 -11.72 -6.16
CA ILE A 45 -16.43 -12.38 -7.47
C ILE A 45 -17.04 -13.76 -7.32
N ARG A 46 -18.12 -14.04 -8.04
CA ARG A 46 -18.76 -15.36 -8.08
C ARG A 46 -18.32 -16.10 -9.34
N ASN A 47 -18.29 -17.43 -9.29
CA ASN A 47 -18.05 -18.28 -10.45
C ASN A 47 -19.03 -17.90 -11.58
N GLY A 48 -18.50 -17.68 -12.78
CA GLY A 48 -19.27 -17.22 -13.95
C GLY A 48 -19.56 -15.71 -14.01
N SER A 49 -19.16 -14.91 -13.01
CA SER A 49 -19.36 -13.46 -13.06
C SER A 49 -18.38 -12.80 -14.04
N ARG A 50 -18.89 -11.93 -14.93
CA ARG A 50 -18.06 -11.14 -15.87
C ARG A 50 -17.47 -9.87 -15.24
N LYS A 51 -17.70 -9.63 -13.95
CA LYS A 51 -17.26 -8.41 -13.28
C LYS A 51 -15.76 -8.50 -13.00
N ARG A 52 -15.02 -7.49 -13.45
CA ARG A 52 -13.57 -7.38 -13.24
C ARG A 52 -13.27 -6.49 -12.04
N PRO A 53 -12.48 -6.95 -11.05
CA PRO A 53 -12.08 -6.14 -9.91
C PRO A 53 -11.24 -4.95 -10.35
N ARG A 54 -11.39 -3.82 -9.66
CA ARG A 54 -10.65 -2.59 -9.93
C ARG A 54 -9.40 -2.54 -9.05
N LEU A 55 -8.24 -2.47 -9.69
CA LEU A 55 -6.94 -2.27 -9.04
C LEU A 55 -6.52 -0.82 -9.21
N VAL A 56 -6.20 -0.12 -8.13
CA VAL A 56 -5.44 1.13 -8.18
C VAL A 56 -3.97 0.88 -7.87
N ILE A 57 -3.09 1.38 -8.73
CA ILE A 57 -1.64 1.40 -8.52
C ILE A 57 -1.25 2.83 -8.13
N ILE A 58 -0.73 2.98 -6.92
CA ILE A 58 -0.21 4.24 -6.41
C ILE A 58 1.17 4.47 -7.00
N SER A 59 1.21 5.29 -8.06
CA SER A 59 2.44 5.62 -8.77
C SER A 59 2.96 6.96 -8.30
N ARG A 60 4.05 6.94 -7.53
CA ARG A 60 4.71 8.15 -7.03
C ARG A 60 5.68 8.69 -8.08
N LYS A 61 5.87 10.01 -8.16
CA LYS A 61 6.81 10.64 -9.12
C LYS A 61 8.25 10.78 -8.64
N ARG A 62 8.49 10.82 -7.32
CA ARG A 62 9.81 11.17 -6.75
C ARG A 62 10.52 9.97 -6.14
N SER A 63 10.18 9.62 -4.90
CA SER A 63 10.80 8.52 -4.16
C SER A 63 9.87 7.33 -4.04
N ARG A 64 10.44 6.12 -3.96
CA ARG A 64 9.70 4.85 -3.92
C ARG A 64 8.67 4.78 -5.04
N ALA A 65 9.07 5.27 -6.21
CA ALA A 65 8.32 5.21 -7.44
C ALA A 65 8.48 3.83 -8.07
N PHE A 66 7.48 3.39 -8.82
CA PHE A 66 7.65 2.30 -9.76
C PHE A 66 8.25 2.85 -11.05
N THR A 67 9.28 2.20 -11.58
CA THR A 67 9.94 2.59 -12.84
C THR A 67 9.36 1.88 -14.06
N ASN A 68 8.66 0.76 -13.87
CA ASN A 68 8.05 -0.05 -14.93
C ASN A 68 6.52 -0.19 -14.80
N VAL A 69 5.82 0.89 -14.44
CA VAL A 69 4.35 0.91 -14.27
C VAL A 69 3.60 0.30 -15.46
N GLY A 70 4.05 0.54 -16.69
CA GLY A 70 3.44 -0.01 -17.90
C GLY A 70 3.40 -1.55 -17.91
N GLU A 71 4.47 -2.21 -17.48
CA GLU A 71 4.56 -3.67 -17.40
C GLU A 71 3.64 -4.23 -16.31
N ILE A 72 3.62 -3.58 -15.15
CA ILE A 72 2.75 -3.94 -14.01
C ILE A 72 1.28 -3.84 -14.44
N VAL A 73 0.89 -2.74 -15.10
CA VAL A 73 -0.46 -2.52 -15.64
C VAL A 73 -0.81 -3.60 -16.67
N SER A 74 0.11 -3.90 -17.58
CA SER A 74 -0.07 -4.90 -18.65
C SER A 74 -0.33 -6.29 -18.06
N MET A 75 0.47 -6.70 -17.09
CA MET A 75 0.33 -7.97 -16.39
C MET A 75 -0.98 -8.03 -15.58
N ALA A 76 -1.31 -6.99 -14.81
CA ALA A 76 -2.55 -6.96 -14.03
C ALA A 76 -3.81 -7.00 -14.93
N LYS A 77 -3.79 -6.32 -16.09
CA LYS A 77 -4.87 -6.42 -17.09
C LYS A 77 -5.01 -7.84 -17.64
N ARG A 78 -3.91 -8.54 -17.92
CA ARG A 78 -3.93 -9.95 -18.37
C ARG A 78 -4.51 -10.88 -17.31
N LEU A 79 -4.33 -10.58 -16.03
CA LEU A 79 -4.96 -11.32 -14.92
C LEU A 79 -6.44 -10.99 -14.72
N GLY A 80 -6.99 -10.02 -15.46
CA GLY A 80 -8.41 -9.67 -15.41
C GLY A 80 -8.76 -8.44 -14.57
N PHE A 81 -7.78 -7.68 -14.08
CA PHE A 81 -8.06 -6.42 -13.39
C PHE A 81 -8.46 -5.30 -14.35
N ARG A 82 -9.33 -4.40 -13.89
CA ARG A 82 -9.44 -3.03 -14.42
C ARG A 82 -8.46 -2.16 -13.65
N VAL A 83 -7.43 -1.64 -14.33
CA VAL A 83 -6.33 -0.94 -13.65
C VAL A 83 -6.49 0.57 -13.77
N VAL A 84 -6.34 1.27 -12.65
CA VAL A 84 -6.21 2.73 -12.56
C VAL A 84 -4.81 3.02 -12.01
N VAL A 85 -4.08 3.93 -12.64
CA VAL A 85 -2.82 4.45 -12.10
C VAL A 85 -3.11 5.83 -11.56
N ALA A 86 -2.77 6.07 -10.29
CA ALA A 86 -3.07 7.35 -9.65
C ALA A 86 -1.93 7.75 -8.70
N GLU A 87 -1.70 9.04 -8.57
CA GLU A 87 -0.83 9.62 -7.55
C GLU A 87 -1.69 10.51 -6.66
N PRO A 88 -1.54 10.47 -5.32
CA PRO A 88 -2.20 11.43 -4.45
C PRO A 88 -1.81 12.85 -4.84
N ASP A 89 -2.81 13.71 -5.04
CA ASP A 89 -2.64 15.13 -5.35
C ASP A 89 -3.42 16.00 -4.35
N ALA A 90 -3.57 17.30 -4.65
CA ALA A 90 -4.28 18.23 -3.78
C ALA A 90 -5.81 17.99 -3.74
N ASP A 91 -6.40 17.27 -4.71
CA ASP A 91 -7.82 16.95 -4.72
C ASP A 91 -8.09 15.67 -3.91
N VAL A 92 -8.11 15.83 -2.59
CA VAL A 92 -8.41 14.74 -1.66
C VAL A 92 -9.79 14.12 -1.94
N SER A 93 -10.78 14.91 -2.35
CA SER A 93 -12.15 14.43 -2.59
C SER A 93 -12.21 13.54 -3.83
N GLY A 94 -11.63 13.99 -4.94
CA GLY A 94 -11.49 13.19 -6.16
C GLY A 94 -10.69 11.93 -5.92
N PHE A 95 -9.55 12.04 -5.23
CA PHE A 95 -8.70 10.89 -4.93
C PHE A 95 -9.41 9.87 -4.03
N ALA A 96 -10.11 10.32 -2.98
CA ALA A 96 -10.92 9.45 -2.11
C ALA A 96 -11.99 8.68 -2.90
N LYS A 97 -12.63 9.32 -3.89
CA LYS A 97 -13.59 8.65 -4.79
C LYS A 97 -12.93 7.61 -5.69
N ILE A 98 -11.72 7.89 -6.20
CA ILE A 98 -10.94 6.92 -6.98
C ILE A 98 -10.64 5.70 -6.11
N ILE A 99 -10.09 5.89 -4.92
CA ILE A 99 -9.73 4.79 -4.02
C ILE A 99 -10.97 4.00 -3.60
N ASN A 100 -12.07 4.69 -3.22
CA ASN A 100 -13.31 4.01 -2.84
C ASN A 100 -13.94 3.20 -3.98
N SER A 101 -13.62 3.54 -5.24
CA SER A 101 -14.06 2.78 -6.41
C SER A 101 -13.33 1.46 -6.61
N CYS A 102 -12.19 1.24 -5.96
CA CYS A 102 -11.31 0.10 -6.17
C CYS A 102 -11.52 -1.04 -5.16
N ASP A 103 -11.18 -2.25 -5.60
CA ASP A 103 -11.25 -3.48 -4.82
C ASP A 103 -9.86 -3.92 -4.34
N VAL A 104 -8.82 -3.49 -5.06
CA VAL A 104 -7.41 -3.69 -4.70
C VAL A 104 -6.67 -2.36 -4.81
N MET A 105 -5.79 -2.06 -3.86
CA MET A 105 -4.85 -0.95 -3.90
C MET A 105 -3.43 -1.49 -3.74
N MET A 106 -2.52 -1.00 -4.56
CA MET A 106 -1.11 -1.40 -4.53
C MET A 106 -0.20 -0.18 -4.55
N GLY A 107 0.91 -0.25 -3.81
CA GLY A 107 1.97 0.75 -3.89
C GLY A 107 3.21 0.35 -3.12
N VAL A 108 4.33 1.02 -3.38
CA VAL A 108 5.52 0.91 -2.54
C VAL A 108 5.24 1.55 -1.18
N HIS A 109 5.73 0.92 -0.10
CA HIS A 109 5.65 1.38 1.28
C HIS A 109 5.79 2.91 1.36
N GLY A 110 4.78 3.62 1.87
CA GLY A 110 4.88 5.06 2.08
C GLY A 110 3.56 5.78 2.22
N ALA A 111 3.62 7.10 2.37
CA ALA A 111 2.46 7.94 2.66
C ALA A 111 1.31 7.77 1.67
N GLY A 112 1.58 7.45 0.39
CA GLY A 112 0.51 7.18 -0.57
C GLY A 112 -0.43 6.03 -0.17
N LEU A 113 0.07 5.04 0.58
CA LEU A 113 -0.71 3.90 1.06
C LEU A 113 -1.68 4.26 2.20
N THR A 114 -1.51 5.40 2.88
CA THR A 114 -2.45 5.81 3.96
C THR A 114 -3.86 6.06 3.42
N ASN A 115 -3.99 6.31 2.12
CA ASN A 115 -5.28 6.42 1.43
C ASN A 115 -6.11 5.13 1.47
N MET A 116 -5.57 4.01 1.98
CA MET A 116 -6.35 2.81 2.30
C MET A 116 -7.57 3.08 3.19
N VAL A 117 -7.57 4.17 3.97
CA VAL A 117 -8.73 4.62 4.76
C VAL A 117 -10.00 4.79 3.90
N PHE A 118 -9.84 5.12 2.62
CA PHE A 118 -10.94 5.32 1.67
C PHE A 118 -11.38 4.05 0.94
N LEU A 119 -10.62 2.96 1.03
CA LEU A 119 -11.01 1.68 0.44
C LEU A 119 -12.34 1.21 1.02
N PRO A 120 -13.13 0.43 0.29
CA PRO A 120 -14.26 -0.27 0.88
C PRO A 120 -13.78 -1.40 1.81
N GLU A 121 -14.65 -1.88 2.70
CA GLU A 121 -14.37 -3.06 3.52
C GLU A 121 -14.13 -4.30 2.64
N LYS A 122 -13.29 -5.22 3.13
CA LYS A 122 -12.83 -6.45 2.47
C LYS A 122 -12.04 -6.22 1.17
N ALA A 123 -11.67 -4.98 0.87
CA ALA A 123 -10.69 -4.68 -0.19
C ALA A 123 -9.33 -5.29 0.15
N VAL A 124 -8.45 -5.38 -0.84
CA VAL A 124 -7.09 -5.89 -0.68
C VAL A 124 -6.08 -4.74 -0.79
N LEU A 125 -5.22 -4.58 0.22
CA LEU A 125 -4.02 -3.76 0.15
C LEU A 125 -2.82 -4.65 -0.18
N VAL A 126 -2.11 -4.31 -1.25
CA VAL A 126 -0.84 -4.93 -1.64
C VAL A 126 0.29 -3.93 -1.39
N GLN A 127 1.09 -4.19 -0.36
CA GLN A 127 2.23 -3.37 -0.02
C GLN A 127 3.52 -3.92 -0.62
N VAL A 128 4.18 -3.13 -1.47
CA VAL A 128 5.54 -3.44 -1.94
C VAL A 128 6.54 -2.91 -0.91
N ILE A 129 7.29 -3.82 -0.28
CA ILE A 129 8.25 -3.51 0.78
C ILE A 129 9.64 -3.31 0.17
N PRO A 130 10.25 -2.12 0.32
CA PRO A 130 11.60 -1.85 -0.13
C PRO A 130 12.64 -2.65 0.68
N ILE A 131 13.84 -2.82 0.13
CA ILE A 131 14.95 -3.39 0.91
C ILE A 131 15.34 -2.45 2.07
N GLY A 132 16.13 -2.97 3.00
CA GLY A 132 16.72 -2.17 4.07
C GLY A 132 16.18 -2.48 5.47
N GLY A 133 15.57 -3.65 5.71
CA GLY A 133 15.09 -4.02 7.05
C GLY A 133 13.84 -3.25 7.50
N THR A 134 12.94 -2.93 6.56
CA THR A 134 11.74 -2.10 6.79
C THR A 134 10.47 -2.92 7.07
N GLU A 135 10.61 -4.20 7.38
CA GLU A 135 9.49 -5.12 7.63
C GLU A 135 8.66 -4.69 8.84
N TRP A 136 9.32 -4.31 9.94
CA TRP A 136 8.63 -3.84 11.14
C TRP A 136 7.80 -2.58 10.85
N LEU A 137 8.35 -1.64 10.06
CA LEU A 137 7.62 -0.46 9.60
C LEU A 137 6.39 -0.86 8.80
N SER A 138 6.52 -1.85 7.91
CA SER A 138 5.41 -2.29 7.07
C SER A 138 4.28 -2.89 7.90
N LYS A 139 4.62 -3.70 8.91
CA LYS A 139 3.65 -4.28 9.84
C LYS A 139 2.91 -3.20 10.64
N THR A 140 3.66 -2.30 11.30
CA THR A 140 3.12 -1.27 12.20
C THR A 140 2.34 -0.17 11.45
N TYR A 141 2.75 0.16 10.21
CA TYR A 141 2.14 1.26 9.47
C TYR A 141 0.95 0.83 8.60
N PHE A 142 0.91 -0.42 8.12
CA PHE A 142 -0.07 -0.82 7.11
C PHE A 142 -0.70 -2.19 7.33
N GLU A 143 0.05 -3.22 7.75
CA GLU A 143 -0.57 -4.55 7.98
C GLU A 143 -1.61 -4.51 9.10
N GLU A 144 -1.20 -4.10 10.31
CA GLU A 144 -2.10 -4.09 11.45
C GLU A 144 -3.21 -3.04 11.29
N PRO A 145 -2.96 -1.83 10.75
CA PRO A 145 -4.04 -0.87 10.52
C PRO A 145 -5.01 -1.31 9.43
N ALA A 146 -4.56 -2.00 8.37
CA ALA A 146 -5.47 -2.58 7.38
C ALA A 146 -6.43 -3.59 8.02
N LYS A 147 -5.94 -4.44 8.94
CA LYS A 147 -6.78 -5.40 9.68
C LYS A 147 -7.84 -4.69 10.52
N ASP A 148 -7.49 -3.64 11.26
CA ASP A 148 -8.45 -2.84 12.04
C ASP A 148 -9.52 -2.18 11.16
N MET A 149 -9.17 -1.89 9.90
CA MET A 149 -10.08 -1.35 8.90
C MET A 149 -10.83 -2.45 8.12
N ASN A 150 -10.79 -3.72 8.52
CA ASN A 150 -11.40 -4.82 7.77
C ASN A 150 -10.93 -4.88 6.30
N ILE A 151 -9.67 -4.51 6.04
CA ILE A 151 -8.99 -4.60 4.75
C ILE A 151 -8.07 -5.81 4.80
N ARG A 152 -8.02 -6.58 3.72
CA ARG A 152 -7.12 -7.73 3.58
C ARG A 152 -5.74 -7.21 3.18
N TYR A 153 -4.69 -7.73 3.80
CA TYR A 153 -3.33 -7.28 3.57
C TYR A 153 -2.51 -8.37 2.88
N LEU A 154 -1.73 -7.97 1.88
CA LEU A 154 -0.69 -8.75 1.24
C LEU A 154 0.57 -7.90 1.16
N ASP A 155 1.73 -8.50 1.36
CA ASP A 155 3.01 -7.86 1.09
C ASP A 155 3.75 -8.51 -0.08
N TYR A 156 4.65 -7.74 -0.66
CA TYR A 156 5.64 -8.21 -1.63
C TYR A 156 6.97 -7.58 -1.29
N LYS A 157 7.92 -8.39 -0.81
CA LYS A 157 9.28 -7.96 -0.53
C LYS A 157 10.10 -7.99 -1.80
N ILE A 158 10.63 -6.83 -2.18
CA ILE A 158 11.47 -6.74 -3.36
C ILE A 158 12.83 -7.41 -3.12
N ARG A 159 13.47 -7.86 -4.19
CA ARG A 159 14.89 -8.25 -4.16
C ARG A 159 15.79 -7.05 -4.45
N LEU A 160 17.09 -7.26 -4.25
CA LEU A 160 18.12 -6.28 -4.62
C LEU A 160 17.98 -5.87 -6.08
N GLU A 161 17.76 -6.82 -7.00
CA GLU A 161 17.70 -6.56 -8.44
C GLU A 161 16.51 -5.66 -8.85
N GLU A 162 15.48 -5.60 -8.00
CA GLU A 162 14.31 -4.74 -8.20
C GLU A 162 14.50 -3.35 -7.58
N SER A 163 15.60 -3.11 -6.86
CA SER A 163 15.89 -1.85 -6.19
C SER A 163 16.83 -0.98 -7.04
N SER A 164 16.50 0.30 -7.21
CA SER A 164 17.40 1.25 -7.88
C SER A 164 18.73 1.47 -7.14
N LEU A 165 18.85 1.01 -5.88
CA LEU A 165 20.07 1.17 -5.09
C LEU A 165 21.25 0.38 -5.68
N ILE A 166 21.01 -0.68 -6.47
CA ILE A 166 22.07 -1.44 -7.15
C ILE A 166 22.85 -0.61 -8.18
N HIS A 167 22.27 0.48 -8.66
CA HIS A 167 22.93 1.42 -9.57
C HIS A 167 23.55 2.62 -8.85
N GLN A 168 23.30 2.76 -7.55
CA GLN A 168 23.77 3.89 -6.74
C GLN A 168 24.94 3.52 -5.84
N TYR A 169 25.12 2.22 -5.57
CA TYR A 169 26.17 1.72 -4.68
C TYR A 169 26.87 0.52 -5.31
N PRO A 170 28.18 0.33 -5.05
CA PRO A 170 28.89 -0.91 -5.38
C PRO A 170 28.21 -2.15 -4.80
N ALA A 171 28.34 -3.30 -5.47
CA ALA A 171 27.67 -4.55 -5.08
C ALA A 171 28.09 -5.12 -3.70
N ASP A 172 29.26 -4.72 -3.20
CA ASP A 172 29.81 -5.05 -1.89
C ASP A 172 29.56 -3.96 -0.84
N HIS A 173 28.95 -2.84 -1.23
CA HIS A 173 28.69 -1.72 -0.33
C HIS A 173 27.72 -2.10 0.80
N VAL A 174 27.98 -1.58 2.00
CA VAL A 174 27.22 -1.89 3.23
C VAL A 174 25.71 -1.67 3.10
N VAL A 175 25.29 -0.68 2.30
CA VAL A 175 23.87 -0.39 2.00
C VAL A 175 23.14 -1.57 1.36
N LEU A 176 23.83 -2.39 0.56
CA LEU A 176 23.23 -3.54 -0.10
C LEU A 176 23.45 -4.83 0.70
N ARG A 177 24.60 -4.95 1.39
CA ARG A 177 25.04 -6.17 2.09
C ARG A 177 24.56 -6.28 3.53
N ASP A 178 24.55 -5.18 4.27
CA ASP A 178 24.20 -5.16 5.70
C ASP A 178 23.37 -3.93 6.06
N PRO A 179 22.04 -3.99 5.85
CA PRO A 179 21.14 -2.93 6.29
C PRO A 179 21.23 -2.62 7.78
N SER A 180 21.61 -3.57 8.64
CA SER A 180 21.70 -3.37 10.08
C SER A 180 22.78 -2.33 10.44
N ALA A 181 23.89 -2.30 9.71
CA ALA A 181 24.91 -1.27 9.86
C ALA A 181 24.40 0.13 9.51
N VAL A 182 23.47 0.24 8.54
CA VAL A 182 22.79 1.53 8.25
C VAL A 182 21.82 1.89 9.37
N TRP A 183 21.10 0.93 9.94
CA TRP A 183 20.22 1.16 11.10
C TRP A 183 21.00 1.65 12.34
N LYS A 184 22.23 1.17 12.55
CA LYS A 184 23.12 1.66 13.62
C LYS A 184 23.52 3.14 13.46
N GLN A 185 23.45 3.68 12.24
CA GLN A 185 23.67 5.11 11.97
C GLN A 185 22.42 5.97 12.27
N GLY A 186 21.32 5.34 12.67
CA GLY A 186 20.08 6.00 13.10
C GLY A 186 19.05 6.18 11.99
N TRP A 187 17.86 6.63 12.40
CA TRP A 187 16.68 6.76 11.54
C TRP A 187 16.91 7.66 10.31
N SER A 188 17.66 8.75 10.46
CA SER A 188 17.94 9.68 9.36
C SER A 188 18.63 8.99 8.18
N ALA A 189 19.60 8.10 8.46
CA ALA A 189 20.31 7.34 7.44
C ALA A 189 19.35 6.36 6.72
N VAL A 190 18.55 5.62 7.47
CA VAL A 190 17.53 4.69 6.96
C VAL A 190 16.52 5.42 6.07
N GLN A 191 15.95 6.53 6.55
CA GLN A 191 14.98 7.33 5.81
C GLN A 191 15.58 7.91 4.53
N SER A 192 16.82 8.41 4.58
CA SER A 192 17.50 8.96 3.42
C SER A 192 17.75 7.88 2.36
N ILE A 193 18.33 6.75 2.76
CA ILE A 193 18.79 5.72 1.82
C ILE A 193 17.61 4.87 1.34
N TYR A 194 16.93 4.16 2.25
CA TYR A 194 15.96 3.15 1.88
C TYR A 194 14.57 3.71 1.55
N LEU A 195 14.21 4.88 2.10
CA LEU A 195 12.89 5.49 1.86
C LEU A 195 12.91 6.67 0.88
N SER A 196 14.04 7.35 0.70
CA SER A 196 14.09 8.56 -0.15
C SER A 196 14.83 8.32 -1.46
N LYS A 197 15.91 7.54 -1.47
CA LYS A 197 16.76 7.32 -2.66
C LYS A 197 16.46 6.03 -3.42
N GLN A 198 15.51 5.22 -2.95
CA GLN A 198 15.15 3.95 -3.55
C GLN A 198 13.86 4.06 -4.38
N ASN A 199 13.93 3.65 -5.64
CA ASN A 199 12.81 3.37 -6.53
C ASN A 199 12.80 1.87 -6.88
N VAL A 200 11.68 1.39 -7.43
CA VAL A 200 11.43 -0.04 -7.62
C VAL A 200 11.14 -0.34 -9.09
N THR A 201 11.92 -1.25 -9.67
CA THR A 201 11.61 -1.92 -10.95
C THR A 201 11.11 -3.31 -10.62
N LEU A 202 9.79 -3.54 -10.70
CA LEU A 202 9.22 -4.82 -10.26
C LEU A 202 9.46 -5.93 -11.27
N ASP A 203 9.87 -7.10 -10.79
CA ASP A 203 9.81 -8.34 -11.55
C ASP A 203 8.34 -8.79 -11.61
N VAL A 204 7.72 -8.57 -12.78
CA VAL A 204 6.30 -8.88 -13.00
C VAL A 204 5.98 -10.37 -12.87
N ASN A 205 6.95 -11.26 -13.08
CA ASN A 205 6.75 -12.70 -12.93
C ASN A 205 6.74 -13.09 -11.45
N ARG A 206 7.61 -12.48 -10.64
CA ARG A 206 7.68 -12.75 -9.21
C ARG A 206 6.52 -12.18 -8.41
N ILE A 207 6.00 -11.01 -8.78
CA ILE A 207 4.83 -10.42 -8.09
C ILE A 207 3.50 -11.01 -8.56
N ARG A 208 3.45 -11.67 -9.74
CA ARG A 208 2.23 -12.27 -10.29
C ARG A 208 1.46 -13.13 -9.28
N PRO A 209 2.08 -14.02 -8.47
CA PRO A 209 1.37 -14.80 -7.46
C PRO A 209 0.64 -13.93 -6.42
N THR A 210 1.18 -12.76 -6.04
CA THR A 210 0.52 -11.83 -5.13
C THR A 210 -0.77 -11.27 -5.74
N PHE A 211 -0.78 -10.96 -7.04
CA PHE A 211 -1.99 -10.53 -7.74
C PHE A 211 -3.02 -11.64 -7.87
N VAL A 212 -2.58 -12.88 -8.14
CA VAL A 212 -3.47 -14.05 -8.15
C VAL A 212 -4.08 -14.24 -6.77
N LYS A 213 -3.29 -14.10 -5.69
CA LYS A 213 -3.80 -14.20 -4.32
C LYS A 213 -4.83 -13.11 -4.00
N ALA A 214 -4.61 -11.88 -4.48
CA ALA A 214 -5.58 -10.81 -4.33
C ALA A 214 -6.92 -11.16 -5.03
N LEU A 215 -6.87 -11.79 -6.21
CA LEU A 215 -8.09 -12.27 -6.88
C LEU A 215 -8.77 -13.38 -6.08
N GLU A 216 -8.04 -14.36 -5.58
CA GLU A 216 -8.60 -15.44 -4.74
C GLU A 216 -9.34 -14.88 -3.52
N ILE A 217 -8.77 -13.89 -2.84
CA ILE A 217 -9.38 -13.23 -1.69
C ILE A 217 -10.72 -12.59 -2.08
N LEU A 218 -10.82 -11.98 -3.25
CA LEU A 218 -12.06 -11.37 -3.75
C LEU A 218 -13.10 -12.40 -4.22
N HIS A 219 -12.74 -13.68 -4.38
CA HIS A 219 -13.69 -14.76 -4.68
C HIS A 219 -14.37 -15.34 -3.43
N GLN A 220 -13.86 -15.06 -2.22
CA GLN A 220 -14.38 -15.57 -0.94
C GLN A 220 -15.62 -14.81 -0.45
#